data_AF-A0A1V6S0J0-F1
#
_entry.id   AF-A0A1V6S0J0-F1
#
_cell.length_a   1.000
_cell.length_b   1.000
_cell.length_c   1.000
_cell.angle_alpha   90.00
_cell.angle_beta   90.00
_cell.angle_gamma   90.00
#
_symmetry.space_group_name_H-M   'P 1'
#
loop_
_entity.id
_entity.type
_entity.pdbx_description
1 polymer ?
#
loop_
_entity_poly.entity_id
_entity_poly.type
_entity_poly.pdbx_seq_one_letter_code
_entity_poly.pdbx_strand_id
1 'polypeptide(L)'
;MKYTVLLFLSLGIASGFPGMDTLLNDIKRRQSTDERSEMIGDLTDGATTAVGRQVRECITNVGSCENQEEKSYNRPGNLGTALCRADSCCVWDFIQEELVELFLNEDGTCNSLARASVRLGFHDAGAWSKDSGPGGADGSLLLSPDEINRPENNGLQEVRTRALQLLDKYSRHDVTAADLVQFMHNVATVTCPLGPRLLTLVGRRDRREANPTGLIPNNNATDATFLIELFQNKTFTARDLGALLGAHTVARQSFVDRSRAGQPLDSTPGVWDMNFYLEMAMPEPPSGVFRLASDEALSLADGTSSRFTAFTDTTFGQTVWNTDYSVAYVRLSLLGVNNINRLTDCTKVLPNSVTSFSLRSSSPSTPATSSTPSSAAELSSTESRNMMLCGLLCIFILMI
;
A
#
# COMPACT_ATOMS: atom_id res chain seq x y z
N MET A 1 -4.48 57.58 25.17
CA MET A 1 -3.53 56.51 25.57
C MET A 1 -3.43 55.52 24.42
N LYS A 2 -2.22 55.29 23.90
CA LYS A 2 -1.95 54.45 22.73
C LYS A 2 -1.95 52.98 23.15
N TYR A 3 -2.59 52.13 22.36
CA TYR A 3 -2.62 50.67 22.50
C TYR A 3 -1.37 50.06 21.85
N THR A 4 -0.72 49.13 22.54
CA THR A 4 0.32 48.26 21.96
C THR A 4 -0.14 46.82 22.14
N VAL A 5 -0.46 46.17 21.02
CA VAL A 5 -0.76 44.74 20.93
C VAL A 5 0.56 43.99 20.74
N LEU A 6 0.92 43.10 21.66
CA LEU A 6 2.04 42.17 21.49
C LEU A 6 1.57 40.97 20.65
N LEU A 7 2.15 40.80 19.46
CA LEU A 7 2.09 39.55 18.69
C LEU A 7 3.12 38.57 19.28
N PHE A 8 2.67 37.39 19.71
CA PHE A 8 3.55 36.24 19.92
C PHE A 8 3.65 35.46 18.61
N LEU A 9 4.84 35.46 17.98
CA LEU A 9 5.20 34.49 16.94
C LEU A 9 5.72 33.23 17.64
N SER A 10 4.97 32.13 17.55
CA SER A 10 5.49 30.79 17.81
C SER A 10 6.18 30.26 16.56
N LEU A 11 7.51 30.28 16.51
CA LEU A 11 8.27 29.48 15.57
C LEU A 11 8.19 28.01 16.00
N GLY A 12 7.45 27.19 15.24
CA GLY A 12 7.53 25.74 15.33
C GLY A 12 8.85 25.27 14.70
N ILE A 13 9.80 24.84 15.51
CA ILE A 13 11.04 24.20 15.05
C ILE A 13 10.75 22.71 14.92
N ALA A 14 10.57 22.24 13.67
CA ALA A 14 10.69 20.82 13.37
C ALA A 14 12.15 20.40 13.67
N SER A 15 12.34 19.70 14.77
CA SER A 15 13.65 19.26 15.22
C SER A 15 13.85 17.81 14.78
N GLY A 16 14.49 17.60 13.63
CA GLY A 16 15.15 16.32 13.36
C GLY A 16 16.29 16.16 14.37
N PHE A 17 16.25 15.12 15.19
CA PHE A 17 17.30 14.91 16.21
C PHE A 17 18.64 14.58 15.55
N PRO A 18 19.74 15.27 15.91
CA PRO A 18 21.08 14.91 15.44
C PRO A 18 21.43 13.48 15.87
N GLY A 19 21.65 12.58 14.92
CA GLY A 19 22.07 11.20 15.17
C GLY A 19 21.11 10.09 14.73
N MET A 20 19.90 10.44 14.24
CA MET A 20 18.99 9.45 13.63
C MET A 20 19.64 8.74 12.44
N ASP A 21 20.31 9.49 11.56
CA ASP A 21 21.04 8.93 10.42
C ASP A 21 22.13 7.95 10.86
N THR A 22 22.81 8.27 11.97
CA THR A 22 23.86 7.42 12.56
C THR A 22 23.27 6.13 13.12
N LEU A 23 22.14 6.20 13.84
CA LEU A 23 21.43 5.05 14.37
C LEU A 23 20.89 4.14 13.25
N LEU A 24 20.26 4.73 12.22
CA LEU A 24 19.80 4.01 11.04
C LEU A 24 20.97 3.34 10.32
N ASN A 25 22.10 4.03 10.17
CA ASN A 25 23.30 3.48 9.54
C ASN A 25 23.97 2.38 10.37
N ASP A 26 23.93 2.46 11.70
CA ASP A 26 24.49 1.43 12.58
C ASP A 26 23.62 0.17 12.66
N ILE A 27 22.29 0.30 12.63
CA ILE A 27 21.36 -0.83 12.47
C ILE A 27 21.60 -1.51 11.11
N LYS A 28 21.71 -0.71 10.03
CA LYS A 28 22.01 -1.20 8.67
C LYS A 28 23.33 -1.99 8.62
N ARG A 29 24.38 -1.52 9.30
CA ARG A 29 25.72 -2.14 9.27
C ARG A 29 25.80 -3.45 10.08
N ARG A 30 24.97 -3.62 11.12
CA ARG A 30 24.93 -4.84 11.95
C ARG A 30 24.15 -6.00 11.31
N GLN A 31 23.45 -5.76 10.22
CA GLN A 31 22.57 -6.74 9.54
C GLN A 31 23.08 -7.15 8.14
N SER A 32 24.28 -6.71 7.72
CA SER A 32 24.79 -6.98 6.37
C SER A 32 25.52 -8.34 6.29
N THR A 33 24.77 -9.42 6.15
CA THR A 33 25.24 -10.60 5.41
C THR A 33 24.66 -10.54 4.01
N ASP A 34 25.42 -9.99 3.06
CA ASP A 34 25.30 -10.10 1.59
C ASP A 34 23.88 -10.21 0.95
N GLU A 35 22.91 -9.42 1.41
CA GLU A 35 21.56 -9.32 0.81
C GLU A 35 21.42 -8.02 0.00
N ARG A 36 22.11 -7.91 -1.14
CA ARG A 36 21.93 -6.76 -2.04
C ARG A 36 20.92 -7.10 -3.14
N SER A 37 19.78 -6.42 -3.14
CA SER A 37 18.73 -6.59 -4.15
C SER A 37 19.27 -6.32 -5.58
N GLU A 38 19.01 -7.23 -6.51
CA GLU A 38 19.46 -7.17 -7.92
C GLU A 38 18.87 -5.95 -8.66
N MET A 39 19.65 -5.27 -9.51
CA MET A 39 19.14 -4.12 -10.27
C MET A 39 18.00 -4.52 -11.24
N ILE A 40 17.08 -3.60 -11.52
CA ILE A 40 15.85 -3.87 -12.29
C ILE A 40 15.76 -3.02 -13.57
N GLY A 41 14.98 -3.52 -14.54
CA GLY A 41 14.67 -2.80 -15.78
C GLY A 41 15.91 -2.36 -16.55
N ASP A 42 15.82 -1.19 -17.20
CA ASP A 42 16.93 -0.57 -17.93
C ASP A 42 17.99 0.09 -17.02
N LEU A 43 17.83 0.00 -15.69
CA LEU A 43 18.90 0.39 -14.76
C LEU A 43 20.01 -0.66 -14.68
N THR A 44 19.75 -1.90 -15.11
CA THR A 44 20.77 -2.95 -15.27
C THR A 44 21.85 -2.55 -16.26
N ASP A 45 21.46 -1.83 -17.32
CA ASP A 45 22.36 -1.23 -18.32
C ASP A 45 22.95 0.12 -17.87
N GLY A 46 22.48 0.65 -16.74
CA GLY A 46 22.98 1.86 -16.11
C GLY A 46 21.94 2.96 -15.90
N ALA A 47 22.12 3.71 -14.82
CA ALA A 47 21.35 4.90 -14.49
C ALA A 47 21.86 6.13 -15.26
N THR A 48 21.45 6.25 -16.51
CA THR A 48 21.97 7.24 -17.47
C THR A 48 21.36 8.64 -17.31
N THR A 49 20.16 8.74 -16.74
CA THR A 49 19.44 10.02 -16.55
C THR A 49 19.39 10.45 -15.08
N ALA A 50 18.93 11.67 -14.81
CA ALA A 50 18.77 12.17 -13.44
C ALA A 50 17.76 11.31 -12.66
N VAL A 51 16.60 11.03 -13.25
CA VAL A 51 15.59 10.14 -12.65
C VAL A 51 16.12 8.72 -12.48
N GLY A 52 16.87 8.18 -13.46
CA GLY A 52 17.46 6.85 -13.33
C GLY A 52 18.46 6.77 -12.16
N ARG A 53 19.24 7.83 -11.93
CA ARG A 53 20.17 7.91 -10.78
C ARG A 53 19.42 8.02 -9.47
N GLN A 54 18.40 8.88 -9.40
CA GLN A 54 17.54 9.03 -8.23
C GLN A 54 16.89 7.70 -7.85
N VAL A 55 16.29 7.00 -8.81
CA VAL A 55 15.68 5.68 -8.59
C VAL A 55 16.71 4.69 -8.10
N ARG A 56 17.86 4.58 -8.79
CA ARG A 56 18.94 3.67 -8.38
C ARG A 56 19.38 3.95 -6.95
N GLU A 57 19.60 5.21 -6.57
CA GLU A 57 20.01 5.60 -5.22
C GLU A 57 18.94 5.23 -4.19
N CYS A 58 17.67 5.52 -4.48
CA CYS A 58 16.53 5.12 -3.67
C CYS A 58 16.47 3.59 -3.47
N ILE A 59 16.38 2.79 -4.53
CA ILE A 59 16.16 1.33 -4.43
C ILE A 59 17.40 0.54 -3.99
N THR A 60 18.54 1.22 -3.80
CA THR A 60 19.77 0.64 -3.24
C THR A 60 20.10 1.19 -1.85
N ASN A 61 19.15 1.88 -1.19
CA ASN A 61 19.30 2.46 0.14
C ASN A 61 20.42 3.51 0.27
N VAL A 62 20.87 4.10 -0.84
CA VAL A 62 21.87 5.19 -0.88
C VAL A 62 21.18 6.56 -0.75
N GLY A 63 20.04 6.73 -1.41
CA GLY A 63 19.17 7.90 -1.32
C GLY A 63 17.83 7.55 -0.64
N SER A 64 17.02 8.57 -0.37
CA SER A 64 15.67 8.36 0.17
C SER A 64 14.67 8.02 -0.92
N CYS A 65 13.77 7.08 -0.63
CA CYS A 65 12.55 6.82 -1.40
C CYS A 65 11.32 7.51 -0.80
N GLU A 66 11.46 8.05 0.41
CA GLU A 66 10.44 8.82 1.12
C GLU A 66 10.72 10.31 0.93
N ASN A 67 9.69 11.08 0.60
CA ASN A 67 9.75 12.53 0.53
C ASN A 67 9.12 13.14 1.80
N GLN A 68 9.94 13.75 2.65
CA GLN A 68 9.48 14.37 3.89
C GLN A 68 9.10 15.85 3.75
N GLU A 69 9.27 16.43 2.56
CA GLU A 69 8.87 17.80 2.29
C GLU A 69 7.34 17.91 2.25
N GLU A 70 6.82 19.11 2.43
CA GLU A 70 5.41 19.42 2.17
C GLU A 70 5.14 19.55 0.66
N LYS A 71 3.88 19.47 0.25
CA LYS A 71 3.46 19.64 -1.13
C LYS A 71 3.78 21.06 -1.58
N SER A 72 4.74 21.18 -2.48
CA SER A 72 5.23 22.45 -3.03
C SER A 72 4.71 22.73 -4.44
N TYR A 73 3.96 21.79 -5.04
CA TYR A 73 3.53 21.89 -6.43
C TYR A 73 2.43 22.94 -6.61
N ASN A 74 2.72 23.94 -7.46
CA ASN A 74 1.76 24.92 -7.92
C ASN A 74 1.34 24.57 -9.35
N ARG A 75 0.06 24.25 -9.57
CA ARG A 75 -0.46 23.92 -10.89
C ARG A 75 -0.20 25.06 -11.89
N PRO A 76 0.43 24.78 -13.05
CA PRO A 76 0.72 25.80 -14.04
C PRO A 76 -0.52 26.30 -14.80
N GLY A 77 -1.64 25.59 -14.71
CA GLY A 77 -2.91 26.00 -15.30
C GLY A 77 -4.00 24.94 -15.13
N ASN A 78 -5.20 25.24 -15.63
CA ASN A 78 -6.32 24.31 -15.62
C ASN A 78 -6.06 23.09 -16.53
N LEU A 79 -6.71 21.97 -16.23
CA LEU A 79 -6.66 20.76 -17.05
C LEU A 79 -7.04 21.08 -18.51
N GLY A 80 -6.27 20.53 -19.46
CA GLY A 80 -6.49 20.77 -20.89
C GLY A 80 -5.99 22.13 -21.41
N THR A 81 -5.36 22.97 -20.60
CA THR A 81 -4.64 24.16 -21.09
C THR A 81 -3.26 23.80 -21.65
N ALA A 82 -2.66 24.68 -22.47
CA ALA A 82 -1.31 24.48 -22.99
C ALA A 82 -0.26 24.45 -21.87
N LEU A 83 -0.42 25.27 -20.82
CA LEU A 83 0.46 25.30 -19.66
C LEU A 83 0.42 23.97 -18.89
N CYS A 84 -0.77 23.41 -18.66
CA CYS A 84 -0.90 22.12 -17.99
C CYS A 84 -0.34 20.97 -18.84
N ARG A 85 -0.57 20.95 -20.16
CA ARG A 85 0.00 19.92 -21.05
C ARG A 85 1.53 19.96 -21.13
N ALA A 86 2.15 21.13 -20.89
CA ALA A 86 3.60 21.27 -20.92
C ALA A 86 4.30 20.69 -19.68
N ASP A 87 3.57 20.43 -18.60
CA ASP A 87 4.06 19.79 -17.38
C ASP A 87 3.38 18.43 -17.22
N SER A 88 4.13 17.34 -17.43
CA SER A 88 3.62 15.97 -17.34
C SER A 88 3.03 15.63 -15.97
N CYS A 89 3.37 16.37 -14.90
CA CYS A 89 2.81 16.17 -13.58
C CYS A 89 1.48 16.89 -13.35
N CYS A 90 1.08 17.83 -14.22
CA CYS A 90 -0.08 18.68 -13.97
C CYS A 90 -1.39 17.89 -13.85
N VAL A 91 -1.63 16.90 -14.71
CA VAL A 91 -2.84 16.06 -14.64
C VAL A 91 -2.92 15.28 -13.33
N TRP A 92 -1.77 14.82 -12.82
CA TRP A 92 -1.68 14.02 -11.60
C TRP A 92 -2.04 14.82 -10.35
N ASP A 93 -1.88 16.14 -10.37
CA ASP A 93 -2.34 17.02 -9.29
C ASP A 93 -3.88 17.09 -9.21
N PHE A 94 -4.58 17.03 -10.35
CA PHE A 94 -6.04 16.90 -10.36
C PHE A 94 -6.50 15.51 -9.92
N ILE A 95 -5.79 14.46 -10.34
CA ILE A 95 -6.10 13.07 -9.98
C ILE A 95 -5.94 12.86 -8.48
N GLN A 96 -4.83 13.32 -7.88
CA GLN A 96 -4.64 13.14 -6.43
C GLN A 96 -5.70 13.88 -5.61
N GLU A 97 -6.16 15.05 -6.06
CA GLU A 97 -7.23 15.80 -5.37
C GLU A 97 -8.52 14.97 -5.32
N GLU A 98 -8.93 14.40 -6.46
CA GLU A 98 -10.10 13.52 -6.51
C GLU A 98 -9.88 12.22 -5.72
N LEU A 99 -8.68 11.63 -5.78
CA LEU A 99 -8.37 10.41 -5.01
C LEU A 99 -8.41 10.65 -3.50
N VAL A 100 -7.89 11.77 -2.99
CA VAL A 100 -7.95 12.10 -1.56
C VAL A 100 -9.41 12.17 -1.08
N GLU A 101 -10.28 12.84 -1.85
CA GLU A 101 -11.72 12.91 -1.54
C GLU A 101 -12.38 11.51 -1.56
N LEU A 102 -11.95 10.64 -2.47
CA LEU A 102 -12.49 9.28 -2.59
C LEU A 102 -11.96 8.30 -1.54
N PHE A 103 -10.82 8.58 -0.91
CA PHE A 103 -10.10 7.63 -0.05
C PHE A 103 -10.36 7.80 1.44
N LEU A 104 -10.91 8.95 1.85
CA LEU A 104 -11.13 9.27 3.25
C LEU A 104 -12.56 8.96 3.71
N ASN A 105 -12.67 8.43 4.92
CA ASN A 105 -13.90 8.47 5.71
C ASN A 105 -14.07 9.86 6.34
N GLU A 106 -15.27 10.15 6.87
CA GLU A 106 -15.55 11.42 7.57
C GLU A 106 -14.66 11.66 8.81
N ASP A 107 -14.14 10.59 9.42
CA ASP A 107 -13.25 10.64 10.57
C ASP A 107 -11.76 10.86 10.19
N GLY A 108 -11.46 10.95 8.89
CA GLY A 108 -10.10 11.13 8.37
C GLY A 108 -9.28 9.84 8.23
N THR A 109 -9.86 8.66 8.48
CA THR A 109 -9.22 7.38 8.23
C THR A 109 -9.42 6.91 6.78
N CYS A 110 -8.58 5.99 6.32
CA CYS A 110 -8.72 5.36 5.01
C CYS A 110 -9.94 4.43 4.91
N ASN A 111 -10.69 4.58 3.83
CA ASN A 111 -11.87 3.77 3.51
C ASN A 111 -11.51 2.49 2.72
N SER A 112 -12.52 1.73 2.30
CA SER A 112 -12.32 0.46 1.55
C SER A 112 -11.61 0.66 0.22
N LEU A 113 -11.86 1.76 -0.48
CA LEU A 113 -11.27 2.04 -1.78
C LEU A 113 -9.79 2.39 -1.65
N ALA A 114 -9.40 3.12 -0.60
CA ALA A 114 -8.00 3.40 -0.30
C ALA A 114 -7.22 2.10 -0.04
N ARG A 115 -7.75 1.24 0.86
CA ARG A 115 -7.17 -0.09 1.14
C ARG A 115 -7.04 -0.95 -0.12
N ALA A 116 -8.11 -0.99 -0.92
CA ALA A 116 -8.11 -1.75 -2.16
C ALA A 116 -7.12 -1.20 -3.19
N SER A 117 -6.87 0.11 -3.18
CA SER A 117 -5.86 0.76 -4.05
C SER A 117 -4.44 0.41 -3.62
N VAL A 118 -4.18 0.29 -2.30
CA VAL A 118 -2.91 -0.22 -1.78
C VAL A 118 -2.67 -1.64 -2.31
N ARG A 119 -3.67 -2.53 -2.19
CA ARG A 119 -3.59 -3.90 -2.71
C ARG A 119 -3.46 -3.96 -4.24
N LEU A 120 -4.20 -3.12 -4.97
CA LEU A 120 -4.17 -3.06 -6.44
C LEU A 120 -2.75 -2.81 -6.96
N GLY A 121 -2.00 -1.90 -6.32
CA GLY A 121 -0.61 -1.60 -6.66
C GLY A 121 0.29 -2.85 -6.64
N PHE A 122 0.14 -3.69 -5.63
CA PHE A 122 0.85 -4.98 -5.53
C PHE A 122 0.34 -6.00 -6.53
N HIS A 123 -0.97 -6.16 -6.72
CA HIS A 123 -1.50 -7.19 -7.60
C HIS A 123 -1.18 -6.97 -9.09
N ASP A 124 -1.09 -5.70 -9.53
CA ASP A 124 -0.61 -5.36 -10.87
C ASP A 124 0.90 -5.64 -10.98
N ALA A 125 1.70 -5.00 -10.12
CA ALA A 125 3.16 -5.05 -10.21
C ALA A 125 3.78 -6.40 -9.84
N GLY A 126 3.14 -7.13 -8.92
CA GLY A 126 3.61 -8.38 -8.36
C GLY A 126 3.51 -9.55 -9.33
N ALA A 127 2.75 -9.46 -10.42
CA ALA A 127 2.62 -10.51 -11.43
C ALA A 127 3.81 -10.53 -12.40
N TRP A 128 5.03 -10.52 -11.85
CA TRP A 128 6.31 -10.52 -12.54
C TRP A 128 7.34 -11.38 -11.79
N SER A 129 8.31 -11.92 -12.51
CA SER A 129 9.56 -12.49 -11.99
C SER A 129 10.65 -12.38 -13.05
N LYS A 130 11.91 -12.54 -12.63
CA LYS A 130 13.07 -12.54 -13.54
C LYS A 130 12.96 -13.53 -14.71
N ASP A 131 12.21 -14.62 -14.53
CA ASP A 131 12.06 -15.70 -15.51
C ASP A 131 10.69 -15.73 -16.21
N SER A 132 9.76 -14.84 -15.83
CA SER A 132 8.35 -14.90 -16.28
C SER A 132 8.07 -14.31 -17.67
N GLY A 133 9.02 -13.56 -18.24
CA GLY A 133 8.78 -12.76 -19.43
C GLY A 133 8.06 -11.43 -19.11
N PRO A 134 7.24 -10.89 -20.05
CA PRO A 134 6.56 -9.62 -19.84
C PRO A 134 5.51 -9.67 -18.73
N GLY A 135 5.51 -8.65 -17.88
CA GLY A 135 4.47 -8.35 -16.90
C GLY A 135 4.96 -7.30 -15.90
N GLY A 136 4.31 -7.18 -14.75
CA GLY A 136 4.70 -6.25 -13.69
C GLY A 136 3.85 -4.99 -13.68
N ALA A 137 4.45 -3.84 -13.33
CA ALA A 137 3.72 -2.58 -13.19
C ALA A 137 3.38 -2.00 -14.58
N ASP A 138 2.40 -2.59 -15.23
CA ASP A 138 2.04 -2.32 -16.63
C ASP A 138 0.53 -2.07 -16.85
N GLY A 139 -0.26 -2.03 -15.77
CA GLY A 139 -1.68 -1.70 -15.82
C GLY A 139 -2.55 -2.81 -16.41
N SER A 140 -1.98 -3.99 -16.69
CA SER A 140 -2.71 -5.14 -17.24
C SER A 140 -3.86 -5.57 -16.34
N LEU A 141 -3.75 -5.40 -15.01
CA LEU A 141 -4.84 -5.72 -14.09
C LEU A 141 -6.07 -4.83 -14.31
N LEU A 142 -5.89 -3.61 -14.79
CA LEU A 142 -7.00 -2.74 -15.22
C LEU A 142 -7.46 -3.09 -16.63
N LEU A 143 -6.53 -3.28 -17.56
CA LEU A 143 -6.82 -3.33 -19.00
C LEU A 143 -7.23 -4.70 -19.53
N SER A 144 -6.75 -5.77 -18.92
CA SER A 144 -7.05 -7.14 -19.30
C SER A 144 -8.44 -7.56 -18.80
N PRO A 145 -9.30 -8.14 -19.67
CA PRO A 145 -10.57 -8.70 -19.24
C PRO A 145 -10.39 -10.01 -18.45
N ASP A 146 -9.25 -10.68 -18.58
CA ASP A 146 -9.03 -12.02 -18.01
C ASP A 146 -8.38 -11.96 -16.63
N GLU A 147 -7.44 -11.02 -16.44
CA GLU A 147 -6.60 -10.98 -15.24
C GLU A 147 -7.39 -10.70 -13.96
N ILE A 148 -8.35 -9.78 -14.02
CA ILE A 148 -9.21 -9.44 -12.88
C ILE A 148 -10.08 -10.61 -12.41
N ASN A 149 -10.37 -11.57 -13.29
CA ASN A 149 -11.22 -12.72 -12.99
C ASN A 149 -10.44 -13.89 -12.37
N ARG A 150 -9.11 -13.75 -12.24
CA ARG A 150 -8.30 -14.76 -11.58
C ARG A 150 -8.61 -14.81 -10.10
N PRO A 151 -8.57 -16.01 -9.49
CA PRO A 151 -8.72 -16.22 -8.06
C PRO A 151 -8.04 -15.12 -7.23
N GLU A 152 -6.72 -15.01 -7.32
CA GLU A 152 -5.88 -14.10 -6.56
C GLU A 152 -6.33 -12.63 -6.57
N ASN A 153 -7.05 -12.19 -7.61
CA ASN A 153 -7.48 -10.80 -7.79
C ASN A 153 -8.91 -10.52 -7.30
N ASN A 154 -9.57 -11.52 -6.73
CA ASN A 154 -10.88 -11.35 -6.11
C ASN A 154 -10.87 -10.32 -4.98
N GLY A 155 -11.88 -9.44 -4.97
CA GLY A 155 -11.95 -8.27 -4.10
C GLY A 155 -11.45 -6.98 -4.78
N LEU A 156 -10.76 -7.07 -5.92
CA LEU A 156 -10.26 -5.90 -6.67
C LEU A 156 -11.25 -5.36 -7.72
N GLN A 157 -12.40 -5.99 -7.90
CA GLN A 157 -13.36 -5.62 -8.95
C GLN A 157 -13.91 -4.19 -8.77
N GLU A 158 -14.19 -3.79 -7.53
CA GLU A 158 -14.70 -2.45 -7.22
C GLU A 158 -13.64 -1.38 -7.48
N VAL A 159 -12.43 -1.55 -6.93
CA VAL A 159 -11.34 -0.59 -7.15
C VAL A 159 -10.92 -0.52 -8.61
N ARG A 160 -10.91 -1.64 -9.35
CA ARG A 160 -10.70 -1.64 -10.80
C ARG A 160 -11.77 -0.82 -11.52
N THR A 161 -13.04 -1.00 -11.15
CA THR A 161 -14.15 -0.23 -11.74
C THR A 161 -13.94 1.27 -11.53
N ARG A 162 -13.55 1.68 -10.31
CA ARG A 162 -13.27 3.09 -10.02
C ARG A 162 -12.03 3.61 -10.77
N ALA A 163 -10.97 2.81 -10.84
CA ALA A 163 -9.77 3.13 -11.59
C ALA A 163 -10.07 3.31 -13.10
N LEU A 164 -10.91 2.46 -13.69
CA LEU A 164 -11.33 2.60 -15.09
C LEU A 164 -12.15 3.87 -15.33
N GLN A 165 -12.98 4.31 -14.38
CA GLN A 165 -13.69 5.59 -14.48
C GLN A 165 -12.74 6.79 -14.45
N LEU A 166 -11.73 6.75 -13.57
CA LEU A 166 -10.68 7.76 -13.52
C LEU A 166 -9.85 7.75 -14.82
N LEU A 167 -9.47 6.57 -15.30
CA LEU A 167 -8.74 6.42 -16.54
C LEU A 167 -9.54 6.98 -17.72
N ASP A 168 -10.83 6.66 -17.85
CA ASP A 168 -11.69 7.23 -18.89
C ASP A 168 -11.72 8.77 -18.84
N LYS A 169 -11.92 9.32 -17.63
CA LYS A 169 -11.94 10.77 -17.38
C LYS A 169 -10.63 11.48 -17.76
N TYR A 170 -9.48 10.86 -17.49
CA TYR A 170 -8.16 11.50 -17.64
C TYR A 170 -7.33 10.99 -18.83
N SER A 171 -7.75 9.95 -19.55
CA SER A 171 -7.02 9.31 -20.66
C SER A 171 -6.58 10.27 -21.77
N ARG A 172 -7.31 11.37 -21.98
CA ARG A 172 -6.96 12.41 -22.98
C ARG A 172 -5.81 13.34 -22.53
N HIS A 173 -5.22 13.07 -21.38
CA HIS A 173 -4.16 13.86 -20.74
C HIS A 173 -2.92 13.01 -20.45
N ASP A 174 -2.62 12.05 -21.33
CA ASP A 174 -1.42 11.20 -21.27
C ASP A 174 -1.31 10.34 -19.99
N VAL A 175 -2.45 10.00 -19.39
CA VAL A 175 -2.55 9.09 -18.25
C VAL A 175 -2.65 7.66 -18.75
N THR A 176 -1.72 6.82 -18.32
CA THR A 176 -1.70 5.38 -18.59
C THR A 176 -2.37 4.62 -17.45
N ALA A 177 -2.94 3.45 -17.73
CA ALA A 177 -3.45 2.56 -16.69
C ALA A 177 -2.33 2.13 -15.74
N ALA A 178 -1.14 1.84 -16.28
CA ALA A 178 0.04 1.44 -15.52
C ALA A 178 0.45 2.49 -14.48
N ASP A 179 0.49 3.76 -14.88
CA ASP A 179 0.79 4.84 -13.94
C ASP A 179 -0.36 5.07 -12.97
N LEU A 180 -1.62 5.00 -13.41
CA LEU A 180 -2.78 5.22 -12.55
C LEU A 180 -2.84 4.21 -11.40
N VAL A 181 -2.55 2.93 -11.64
CA VAL A 181 -2.52 1.91 -10.58
C VAL A 181 -1.51 2.27 -9.49
N GLN A 182 -0.27 2.57 -9.88
CA GLN A 182 0.80 2.87 -8.93
C GLN A 182 0.59 4.23 -8.26
N PHE A 183 0.00 5.19 -8.96
CA PHE A 183 -0.37 6.50 -8.40
C PHE A 183 -1.51 6.37 -7.38
N MET A 184 -2.52 5.54 -7.65
CA MET A 184 -3.60 5.25 -6.71
C MET A 184 -3.07 4.62 -5.41
N HIS A 185 -2.11 3.69 -5.50
CA HIS A 185 -1.43 3.18 -4.31
C HIS A 185 -0.74 4.32 -3.54
N ASN A 186 0.13 5.08 -4.20
CA ASN A 186 0.94 6.10 -3.51
C ASN A 186 0.07 7.18 -2.85
N VAL A 187 -1.02 7.61 -3.50
CA VAL A 187 -1.98 8.55 -2.91
C VAL A 187 -2.71 7.90 -1.74
N ALA A 188 -3.15 6.64 -1.85
CA ALA A 188 -3.79 5.94 -0.73
C ALA A 188 -2.85 5.85 0.47
N THR A 189 -1.60 5.43 0.28
CA THR A 189 -0.58 5.33 1.33
C THR A 189 -0.42 6.63 2.10
N VAL A 190 -0.12 7.76 1.44
CA VAL A 190 0.07 9.06 2.13
C VAL A 190 -1.22 9.60 2.75
N THR A 191 -2.37 9.29 2.15
CA THR A 191 -3.68 9.78 2.63
C THR A 191 -4.12 9.04 3.89
N CYS A 192 -3.75 7.77 4.04
CA CYS A 192 -3.93 7.06 5.31
C CYS A 192 -3.07 7.73 6.38
N PRO A 193 -3.63 8.04 7.57
CA PRO A 193 -2.86 8.71 8.61
C PRO A 193 -1.56 7.96 8.94
N LEU A 194 -0.46 8.71 9.12
CA LEU A 194 0.92 8.25 9.34
C LEU A 194 1.65 7.67 8.11
N GLY A 195 1.00 7.67 6.95
CA GLY A 195 1.58 7.16 5.71
C GLY A 195 2.67 8.02 5.08
N PRO A 196 3.72 7.41 4.52
CA PRO A 196 4.81 8.13 3.86
C PRO A 196 4.42 8.65 2.47
N ARG A 197 5.05 9.75 2.04
CA ARG A 197 5.04 10.17 0.63
C ARG A 197 6.13 9.43 -0.12
N LEU A 198 5.74 8.55 -1.02
CA LEU A 198 6.66 7.71 -1.78
C LEU A 198 7.14 8.41 -3.06
N LEU A 199 8.37 8.16 -3.49
CA LEU A 199 8.85 8.52 -4.83
C LEU A 199 7.84 8.00 -5.88
N THR A 200 7.18 8.94 -6.56
CA THR A 200 6.07 8.66 -7.46
C THR A 200 6.49 8.99 -8.88
N LEU A 201 6.64 7.94 -9.68
CA LEU A 201 7.12 8.02 -11.05
C LEU A 201 5.95 7.82 -12.01
N VAL A 202 5.96 8.51 -13.14
CA VAL A 202 4.98 8.35 -14.23
C VAL A 202 5.68 8.23 -15.58
N GLY A 203 5.01 7.66 -16.57
CA GLY A 203 5.54 7.35 -17.90
C GLY A 203 5.70 5.85 -18.18
N ARG A 204 5.03 4.98 -17.41
CA ARG A 204 4.97 3.54 -17.70
C ARG A 204 4.19 3.30 -19.00
N ARG A 205 4.40 2.14 -19.60
CA ARG A 205 3.67 1.74 -20.82
C ARG A 205 2.55 0.79 -20.43
N ASP A 206 1.37 1.04 -20.97
CA ASP A 206 0.23 0.16 -20.81
C ASP A 206 0.44 -1.17 -21.52
N ARG A 207 -0.04 -2.23 -20.87
CA ARG A 207 -0.19 -3.56 -21.46
C ARG A 207 -1.62 -4.04 -21.32
N ARG A 208 -2.15 -4.61 -22.40
CA ARG A 208 -3.55 -5.11 -22.44
C ARG A 208 -3.62 -6.63 -22.28
N GLU A 209 -2.53 -7.34 -22.53
CA GLU A 209 -2.45 -8.77 -22.28
C GLU A 209 -2.33 -9.03 -20.77
N ALA A 210 -2.98 -10.09 -20.30
CA ALA A 210 -2.89 -10.51 -18.91
C ALA A 210 -1.45 -10.90 -18.53
N ASN A 211 -1.02 -10.55 -17.32
CA ASN A 211 0.28 -10.95 -16.79
C ASN A 211 0.37 -12.47 -16.55
N PRO A 212 1.58 -13.05 -16.40
CA PRO A 212 1.73 -14.48 -16.13
C PRO A 212 1.04 -14.91 -14.82
N THR A 213 0.54 -16.15 -14.78
CA THR A 213 -0.15 -16.72 -13.61
C THR A 213 0.82 -17.27 -12.57
N GLY A 214 0.37 -17.44 -11.33
CA GLY A 214 1.14 -18.12 -10.28
C GLY A 214 2.28 -17.28 -9.68
N LEU A 215 2.31 -15.98 -9.96
CA LEU A 215 3.31 -15.05 -9.47
C LEU A 215 2.82 -14.19 -8.31
N ILE A 216 1.52 -14.20 -8.02
CA ILE A 216 0.94 -13.61 -6.82
C ILE A 216 0.84 -14.71 -5.75
N PRO A 217 1.30 -14.47 -4.50
CA PRO A 217 1.15 -15.40 -3.40
C PRO A 217 -0.26 -15.89 -3.26
N ASN A 218 -0.39 -17.06 -2.66
CA ASN A 218 -1.66 -17.71 -2.45
C ASN A 218 -2.18 -17.49 -0.99
N ASN A 219 -3.49 -17.51 -0.68
CA ASN A 219 -4.15 -17.11 0.58
C ASN A 219 -4.00 -18.21 1.61
N ASN A 220 -3.83 -19.43 1.12
CA ASN A 220 -3.54 -20.61 1.92
C ASN A 220 -2.02 -20.86 1.91
N ALA A 221 -1.21 -19.89 1.44
CA ALA A 221 0.22 -20.01 1.54
C ALA A 221 0.61 -19.91 3.01
N THR A 222 1.02 -21.03 3.57
CA THR A 222 1.51 -21.15 4.94
C THR A 222 3.01 -21.39 4.99
N ASP A 223 3.64 -21.60 3.83
CA ASP A 223 5.07 -21.87 3.72
C ASP A 223 5.83 -20.57 3.51
N ALA A 224 6.48 -20.09 4.57
CA ALA A 224 7.30 -18.89 4.53
C ALA A 224 8.50 -19.02 3.57
N THR A 225 9.06 -20.23 3.41
CA THR A 225 10.20 -20.44 2.49
C THR A 225 9.76 -20.19 1.05
N PHE A 226 8.64 -20.79 0.65
CA PHE A 226 8.04 -20.56 -0.67
C PHE A 226 7.73 -19.07 -0.90
N LEU A 227 7.16 -18.38 0.11
CA LEU A 227 6.83 -16.96 0.00
C LEU A 227 8.09 -16.08 -0.14
N ILE A 228 9.14 -16.37 0.63
CA ILE A 228 10.42 -15.67 0.53
C ILE A 228 11.04 -15.91 -0.85
N GLU A 229 11.10 -17.16 -1.33
CA GLU A 229 11.62 -17.51 -2.67
C GLU A 229 10.82 -16.83 -3.80
N LEU A 230 9.49 -16.75 -3.66
CA LEU A 230 8.63 -16.08 -4.62
C LEU A 230 8.98 -14.58 -4.75
N PHE A 231 9.31 -13.90 -3.65
CA PHE A 231 9.74 -12.50 -3.64
C PHE A 231 11.21 -12.33 -4.03
N GLN A 232 12.09 -13.27 -3.70
CA GLN A 232 13.47 -13.29 -4.19
C GLN A 232 13.52 -13.38 -5.72
N ASN A 233 12.64 -14.17 -6.34
CA ASN A 233 12.49 -14.23 -7.80
C ASN A 233 11.93 -12.92 -8.41
N LYS A 234 11.49 -11.97 -7.58
CA LYS A 234 11.11 -10.59 -7.93
C LYS A 234 12.18 -9.56 -7.56
N THR A 235 13.39 -10.01 -7.21
CA THR A 235 14.53 -9.17 -6.77
C THR A 235 14.42 -8.58 -5.36
N PHE A 236 13.52 -9.10 -4.52
CA PHE A 236 13.40 -8.65 -3.12
C PHE A 236 14.20 -9.52 -2.16
N THR A 237 14.72 -8.89 -1.13
CA THR A 237 15.28 -9.58 0.04
C THR A 237 14.16 -10.00 0.99
N ALA A 238 14.46 -10.88 1.95
CA ALA A 238 13.54 -11.19 3.03
C ALA A 238 13.21 -9.94 3.86
N ARG A 239 14.17 -9.02 4.01
CA ARG A 239 13.95 -7.71 4.62
C ARG A 239 12.91 -6.89 3.87
N ASP A 240 13.03 -6.79 2.54
CA ASP A 240 12.08 -6.04 1.72
C ASP A 240 10.65 -6.62 1.84
N LEU A 241 10.51 -7.95 1.83
CA LEU A 241 9.23 -8.62 2.05
C LEU A 241 8.66 -8.29 3.44
N GLY A 242 9.49 -8.37 4.49
CA GLY A 242 9.09 -8.01 5.85
C GLY A 242 8.56 -6.58 5.95
N ALA A 243 9.12 -5.63 5.18
CA ALA A 243 8.63 -4.26 5.12
C ALA A 243 7.32 -4.12 4.33
N LEU A 244 7.19 -4.77 3.17
CA LEU A 244 5.99 -4.74 2.33
C LEU A 244 4.75 -5.29 3.05
N LEU A 245 4.92 -6.33 3.88
CA LEU A 245 3.82 -6.92 4.65
C LEU A 245 3.13 -5.91 5.58
N GLY A 246 3.84 -4.87 6.02
CA GLY A 246 3.24 -3.80 6.83
C GLY A 246 2.04 -3.12 6.16
N ALA A 247 1.90 -3.17 4.83
CA ALA A 247 0.70 -2.69 4.14
C ALA A 247 -0.60 -3.37 4.64
N HIS A 248 -0.50 -4.52 5.30
CA HIS A 248 -1.63 -5.19 5.95
C HIS A 248 -2.23 -4.37 7.12
N THR A 249 -1.55 -3.34 7.64
CA THR A 249 -2.16 -2.41 8.61
C THR A 249 -3.38 -1.66 8.04
N VAL A 250 -3.45 -1.50 6.71
CA VAL A 250 -4.62 -0.96 6.01
C VAL A 250 -5.32 -2.05 5.20
N ALA A 251 -5.63 -3.18 5.83
CA ALA A 251 -6.27 -4.32 5.16
C ALA A 251 -7.41 -4.96 5.95
N ARG A 252 -8.29 -5.62 5.20
CA ARG A 252 -9.35 -6.52 5.67
C ARG A 252 -9.35 -7.75 4.78
N GLN A 253 -9.68 -8.91 5.34
CA GLN A 253 -9.86 -10.13 4.55
C GLN A 253 -11.35 -10.39 4.35
N SER A 254 -11.75 -10.73 3.14
CA SER A 254 -13.12 -11.10 2.79
C SER A 254 -13.25 -12.54 2.32
N PHE A 255 -12.17 -13.19 1.89
CA PHE A 255 -12.30 -14.54 1.36
C PHE A 255 -11.13 -15.50 1.59
N VAL A 256 -10.28 -15.21 2.58
CA VAL A 256 -9.43 -16.24 3.23
C VAL A 256 -10.33 -17.13 4.08
N ASP A 257 -11.11 -16.52 4.96
CA ASP A 257 -12.19 -17.16 5.71
C ASP A 257 -13.48 -16.36 5.52
N ARG A 258 -14.35 -16.89 4.66
CA ARG A 258 -15.63 -16.26 4.31
C ARG A 258 -16.59 -16.15 5.50
N SER A 259 -16.43 -16.98 6.54
CA SER A 259 -17.25 -16.88 7.76
C SER A 259 -16.86 -15.68 8.62
N ARG A 260 -15.63 -15.17 8.43
CA ARG A 260 -15.04 -14.02 9.12
C ARG A 260 -14.82 -12.82 8.18
N ALA A 261 -15.51 -12.80 7.03
CA ALA A 261 -15.31 -11.79 5.99
C ALA A 261 -15.49 -10.36 6.53
N GLY A 262 -14.62 -9.46 6.07
CA GLY A 262 -14.56 -8.07 6.49
C GLY A 262 -13.77 -7.82 7.78
N GLN A 263 -13.24 -8.86 8.44
CA GLN A 263 -12.36 -8.66 9.59
C GLN A 263 -11.02 -8.02 9.18
N PRO A 264 -10.54 -7.02 9.94
CA PRO A 264 -9.27 -6.37 9.66
C PRO A 264 -8.06 -7.23 10.04
N LEU A 265 -6.91 -6.91 9.46
CA LEU A 265 -5.65 -7.60 9.77
C LEU A 265 -4.89 -6.98 10.96
N ASP A 266 -5.34 -5.83 11.44
CA ASP A 266 -5.00 -5.25 12.75
C ASP A 266 -6.21 -4.49 13.36
N SER A 267 -6.05 -3.84 14.50
CA SER A 267 -7.14 -3.09 15.14
C SER A 267 -7.46 -1.71 14.52
N THR A 268 -6.64 -1.20 13.59
CA THR A 268 -6.74 0.15 13.00
C THR A 268 -6.68 0.15 11.46
N PRO A 269 -7.58 -0.58 10.75
CA PRO A 269 -7.52 -0.82 9.29
C PRO A 269 -7.69 0.41 8.39
N GLY A 270 -7.72 1.62 8.95
CA GLY A 270 -7.78 2.88 8.24
C GLY A 270 -6.58 3.80 8.53
N VAL A 271 -5.56 3.30 9.22
CA VAL A 271 -4.37 4.05 9.67
C VAL A 271 -3.13 3.29 9.21
N TRP A 272 -2.12 4.00 8.72
CA TRP A 272 -0.85 3.43 8.29
C TRP A 272 0.13 3.36 9.47
N ASP A 273 -0.18 2.51 10.46
CA ASP A 273 0.56 2.46 11.73
C ASP A 273 1.27 1.11 11.97
N MET A 274 1.82 0.94 13.18
CA MET A 274 2.59 -0.23 13.56
C MET A 274 1.75 -1.34 14.19
N ASN A 275 0.42 -1.21 14.26
CA ASN A 275 -0.44 -2.17 14.96
C ASN A 275 -0.38 -3.55 14.33
N PHE A 276 -0.28 -3.65 12.99
CA PHE A 276 0.01 -4.93 12.33
C PHE A 276 1.19 -5.69 12.97
N TYR A 277 2.34 -5.04 13.14
CA TYR A 277 3.53 -5.69 13.71
C TYR A 277 3.40 -5.90 15.23
N LEU A 278 2.85 -4.92 15.95
CA LEU A 278 2.65 -4.99 17.41
C LEU A 278 1.68 -6.13 17.80
N GLU A 279 0.59 -6.30 17.05
CA GLU A 279 -0.43 -7.32 17.28
C GLU A 279 0.03 -8.69 16.77
N MET A 280 0.87 -8.74 15.73
CA MET A 280 1.50 -9.99 15.30
C MET A 280 2.45 -10.57 16.36
N ALA A 281 3.10 -9.69 17.15
CA ALA A 281 3.97 -10.11 18.26
C ALA A 281 3.20 -10.63 19.48
N MET A 282 1.87 -10.49 19.53
CA MET A 282 1.05 -11.05 20.60
C MET A 282 0.82 -12.55 20.39
N PRO A 283 0.69 -13.37 21.45
CA PRO A 283 0.38 -14.80 21.30
C PRO A 283 -0.90 -15.03 20.49
N GLU A 284 -1.94 -14.25 20.74
CA GLU A 284 -3.23 -14.32 20.07
C GLU A 284 -3.61 -12.94 19.49
N PRO A 285 -4.31 -12.89 18.33
CA PRO A 285 -4.75 -11.63 17.76
C PRO A 285 -5.80 -10.96 18.67
N PRO A 286 -5.88 -9.61 18.69
CA PRO A 286 -6.95 -8.92 19.40
C PRO A 286 -8.35 -9.33 18.91
N SER A 287 -9.35 -9.13 19.76
CA SER A 287 -10.74 -9.47 19.43
C SER A 287 -11.19 -8.77 18.14
N GLY A 288 -11.64 -9.56 17.16
CA GLY A 288 -12.11 -9.08 15.86
C GLY A 288 -11.03 -8.95 14.79
N VAL A 289 -9.76 -9.10 15.15
CA VAL A 289 -8.62 -9.10 14.21
C VAL A 289 -8.42 -10.50 13.63
N PHE A 290 -8.12 -10.56 12.33
CA PHE A 290 -7.81 -11.79 11.61
C PHE A 290 -6.31 -11.89 11.36
N ARG A 291 -5.68 -12.96 11.83
CA ARG A 291 -4.27 -13.27 11.54
C ARG A 291 -4.19 -14.19 10.32
N LEU A 292 -3.58 -13.72 9.23
CA LEU A 292 -3.31 -14.58 8.08
C LEU A 292 -2.22 -15.61 8.45
N ALA A 293 -2.40 -16.85 8.01
CA ALA A 293 -1.40 -17.90 8.25
C ALA A 293 -0.06 -17.59 7.54
N SER A 294 -0.10 -16.89 6.40
CA SER A 294 1.10 -16.39 5.70
C SER A 294 1.86 -15.38 6.56
N ASP A 295 1.16 -14.45 7.19
CA ASP A 295 1.77 -13.38 7.99
C ASP A 295 2.37 -13.97 9.26
N GLU A 296 1.67 -14.90 9.91
CA GLU A 296 2.20 -15.63 11.06
C GLU A 296 3.46 -16.41 10.70
N ALA A 297 3.44 -17.18 9.61
CA ALA A 297 4.60 -17.92 9.14
C ALA A 297 5.80 -16.99 8.83
N LEU A 298 5.57 -15.88 8.13
CA LEU A 298 6.61 -14.90 7.78
C LEU A 298 7.11 -14.11 9.00
N SER A 299 6.28 -13.89 10.02
CA SER A 299 6.70 -13.22 11.25
C SER A 299 7.75 -14.01 12.04
N LEU A 300 7.77 -15.33 11.85
CA LEU A 300 8.67 -16.26 12.54
C LEU A 300 9.84 -16.74 11.67
N ALA A 301 9.78 -16.53 10.36
CA ALA A 301 10.77 -17.05 9.43
C ALA A 301 12.12 -16.30 9.49
N ASP A 302 13.19 -17.02 9.15
CA ASP A 302 14.53 -16.44 9.01
C ASP A 302 14.54 -15.36 7.94
N GLY A 303 15.24 -14.25 8.22
CA GLY A 303 15.30 -13.07 7.35
C GLY A 303 14.17 -12.06 7.60
N THR A 304 12.90 -12.49 7.56
CA THR A 304 11.73 -11.60 7.75
C THR A 304 11.47 -11.24 9.22
N SER A 305 11.63 -12.18 10.15
CA SER A 305 11.34 -11.99 11.59
C SER A 305 12.07 -10.81 12.23
N SER A 306 13.28 -10.50 11.75
CA SER A 306 14.07 -9.36 12.22
C SER A 306 13.39 -8.02 11.94
N ARG A 307 12.66 -7.90 10.82
CA ARG A 307 11.86 -6.71 10.49
C ARG A 307 10.62 -6.62 11.37
N PHE A 308 9.88 -7.71 11.52
CA PHE A 308 8.73 -7.76 12.42
C PHE A 308 9.11 -7.27 13.82
N THR A 309 10.24 -7.76 14.36
CA THR A 309 10.75 -7.32 15.66
C THR A 309 11.13 -5.84 15.66
N ALA A 310 11.93 -5.38 14.68
CA ALA A 310 12.40 -3.99 14.63
C ALA A 310 11.25 -2.97 14.54
N PHE A 311 10.17 -3.34 13.87
CA PHE A 311 9.00 -2.49 13.65
C PHE A 311 8.07 -2.40 14.86
N THR A 312 8.23 -3.26 15.87
CA THR A 312 7.51 -3.12 17.16
C THR A 312 8.06 -2.01 18.06
N ASP A 313 9.17 -1.37 17.72
CA ASP A 313 9.73 -0.28 18.52
C ASP A 313 8.78 0.93 18.53
N THR A 314 8.30 1.31 19.71
CA THR A 314 7.28 2.38 19.85
C THR A 314 7.84 3.78 19.65
N THR A 315 9.17 3.93 19.56
CA THR A 315 9.83 5.23 19.38
C THR A 315 10.24 5.45 17.93
N PHE A 316 10.79 4.41 17.28
CA PHE A 316 11.39 4.51 15.96
C PHE A 316 10.74 3.60 14.92
N GLY A 317 9.90 2.65 15.32
CA GLY A 317 9.32 1.62 14.45
C GLY A 317 8.63 2.20 13.22
N GLN A 318 7.79 3.23 13.39
CA GLN A 318 7.11 3.92 12.28
C GLN A 318 8.10 4.52 11.28
N THR A 319 9.10 5.26 11.76
CA THR A 319 10.08 5.93 10.88
C THR A 319 10.91 4.90 10.12
N VAL A 320 11.38 3.85 10.81
CA VAL A 320 12.18 2.78 10.19
C VAL A 320 11.34 2.01 9.18
N TRP A 321 10.08 1.71 9.51
CA TRP A 321 9.17 1.02 8.60
C TRP A 321 8.83 1.87 7.38
N ASN A 322 8.47 3.14 7.55
CA ASN A 322 8.19 4.04 6.43
C ASN A 322 9.39 4.13 5.47
N THR A 323 10.62 4.21 5.99
CA THR A 323 11.84 4.20 5.17
C THR A 323 12.01 2.87 4.41
N ASP A 324 11.94 1.73 5.11
CA ASP A 324 12.13 0.41 4.50
C ASP A 324 11.00 0.07 3.50
N TYR A 325 9.75 0.41 3.85
CA TYR A 325 8.58 0.25 2.99
C TYR A 325 8.71 1.09 1.73
N SER A 326 9.18 2.34 1.84
CA SER A 326 9.35 3.22 0.68
C SER A 326 10.33 2.64 -0.34
N VAL A 327 11.43 2.06 0.14
CA VAL A 327 12.43 1.40 -0.70
C VAL A 327 11.84 0.18 -1.40
N ALA A 328 11.19 -0.69 -0.63
CA ALA A 328 10.61 -1.91 -1.16
C ALA A 328 9.45 -1.62 -2.13
N TYR A 329 8.58 -0.66 -1.83
CA TYR A 329 7.45 -0.32 -2.67
C TYR A 329 7.87 0.40 -3.95
N VAL A 330 8.84 1.32 -3.91
CA VAL A 330 9.34 1.94 -5.15
C VAL A 330 9.93 0.88 -6.08
N ARG A 331 10.69 -0.09 -5.55
CA ARG A 331 11.14 -1.25 -6.34
C ARG A 331 9.95 -2.03 -6.91
N LEU A 332 8.95 -2.35 -6.09
CA LEU A 332 7.74 -3.06 -6.51
C LEU A 332 7.05 -2.35 -7.67
N SER A 333 6.82 -1.05 -7.56
CA SER A 333 6.15 -0.22 -8.58
C SER A 333 6.90 -0.11 -9.91
N LEU A 334 8.11 -0.69 -9.99
CA LEU A 334 9.00 -0.68 -11.15
C LEU A 334 9.33 -2.08 -11.68
N LEU A 335 8.75 -3.15 -11.11
CA LEU A 335 8.89 -4.49 -11.66
C LEU A 335 8.38 -4.52 -13.10
N GLY A 336 9.18 -5.08 -14.01
CA GLY A 336 8.85 -5.14 -15.44
C GLY A 336 8.94 -3.82 -16.22
N VAL A 337 9.24 -2.70 -15.57
CA VAL A 337 9.38 -1.39 -16.21
C VAL A 337 10.77 -1.28 -16.84
N ASN A 338 10.83 -1.25 -18.18
CA ASN A 338 12.10 -1.23 -18.94
C ASN A 338 12.45 0.16 -19.51
N ASN A 339 11.85 1.22 -18.97
CA ASN A 339 12.10 2.61 -19.36
C ASN A 339 12.26 3.54 -18.16
N ILE A 340 12.81 3.04 -17.06
CA ILE A 340 13.01 3.76 -15.79
C ILE A 340 13.81 5.03 -16.01
N ASN A 341 14.84 5.00 -16.86
CA ASN A 341 15.62 6.19 -17.19
C ASN A 341 14.79 7.30 -17.88
N ARG A 342 13.57 7.01 -18.34
CA ARG A 342 12.71 7.95 -19.07
C ARG A 342 11.42 8.29 -18.34
N LEU A 343 11.24 7.81 -17.11
CA LEU A 343 10.10 8.19 -16.28
C LEU A 343 10.24 9.65 -15.82
N THR A 344 9.14 10.21 -15.31
CA THR A 344 9.12 11.52 -14.67
C THR A 344 8.83 11.37 -13.19
N ASP A 345 9.62 12.02 -12.34
CA ASP A 345 9.32 12.19 -10.92
C ASP A 345 8.19 13.23 -10.74
N CYS A 346 7.03 12.75 -10.30
CA CYS A 346 5.87 13.57 -9.95
C CYS A 346 5.55 13.53 -8.45
N THR A 347 6.48 13.12 -7.59
CA THR A 347 6.29 13.09 -6.12
C THR A 347 5.79 14.42 -5.55
N LYS A 348 6.22 15.53 -6.15
CA LYS A 348 5.82 16.89 -5.79
C LYS A 348 4.30 17.13 -5.79
N VAL A 349 3.52 16.34 -6.55
CA VAL A 349 2.06 16.51 -6.64
C VAL A 349 1.29 15.77 -5.56
N LEU A 350 1.91 14.75 -4.92
CA LEU A 350 1.26 13.99 -3.84
C LEU A 350 0.76 14.94 -2.73
N PRO A 351 -0.35 14.61 -2.05
CA PRO A 351 -0.84 15.40 -0.93
C PRO A 351 0.17 15.42 0.22
N ASN A 352 -0.05 16.33 1.18
CA ASN A 352 0.72 16.36 2.42
C ASN A 352 0.45 15.09 3.24
N SER A 353 1.50 14.57 3.90
CA SER A 353 1.35 13.51 4.90
C SER A 353 0.51 13.97 6.07
N VAL A 354 -0.34 13.07 6.57
CA VAL A 354 -1.06 13.25 7.84
C VAL A 354 -0.17 12.69 8.95
N THR A 355 0.54 13.56 9.67
CA THR A 355 1.60 13.18 10.62
C THR A 355 1.10 12.86 12.04
N SER A 356 -0.22 12.89 12.26
CA SER A 356 -0.82 12.53 13.55
C SER A 356 -2.19 11.90 13.35
N PHE A 357 -2.53 10.97 14.23
CA PHE A 357 -3.85 10.38 14.31
C PHE A 357 -4.27 10.26 15.77
N SER A 358 -5.52 10.58 16.05
CA SER A 358 -6.15 10.32 17.33
C SER A 358 -7.57 9.89 17.06
N LEU A 359 -7.94 8.71 17.55
CA LEU A 359 -9.32 8.22 17.45
C LEU A 359 -10.23 9.26 18.11
N ARG A 360 -11.11 9.88 17.32
CA ARG A 360 -12.18 10.67 17.91
C ARG A 360 -13.02 9.72 18.74
N SER A 361 -12.97 9.86 20.06
CA SER A 361 -13.92 9.21 20.97
C SER A 361 -15.32 9.65 20.54
N SER A 362 -16.01 8.80 19.78
CA SER A 362 -17.46 8.91 19.64
C SER A 362 -18.05 8.58 21.00
N SER A 363 -18.20 9.59 21.86
CA SER A 363 -19.03 9.47 23.04
C SER A 363 -20.40 8.98 22.57
N PRO A 364 -20.92 7.84 23.05
CA PRO A 364 -22.26 7.42 22.70
C PRO A 364 -23.20 8.49 23.24
N SER A 365 -23.83 9.25 22.34
CA SER A 365 -24.98 10.07 22.69
C SER A 365 -26.06 9.12 23.18
N THR A 366 -26.18 9.00 24.50
CA THR A 366 -27.23 8.26 25.18
C THR A 366 -28.58 8.77 24.67
N PRO A 367 -29.39 7.96 23.97
CA PRO A 367 -30.76 8.33 23.70
C PRO A 367 -31.50 8.27 25.05
N ALA A 368 -32.16 9.37 25.40
CA ALA A 368 -33.03 9.43 26.55
C ALA A 368 -34.07 8.30 26.46
N THR A 369 -34.05 7.43 27.47
CA THR A 369 -35.04 6.39 27.73
C THR A 369 -36.45 7.01 27.77
N SER A 370 -37.33 6.55 26.89
CA SER A 370 -38.78 6.54 27.15
C SER A 370 -39.27 5.11 27.08
N SER A 371 -39.89 4.70 28.17
CA SER A 371 -40.35 3.36 28.50
C SER A 371 -41.74 3.10 27.90
N THR A 372 -41.92 1.96 27.25
CA THR A 372 -43.19 1.21 27.30
C THR A 372 -42.95 -0.25 26.88
N PRO A 373 -43.45 -1.25 27.62
CA PRO A 373 -43.17 -2.65 27.37
C PRO A 373 -44.18 -3.23 26.39
N SER A 374 -43.72 -4.04 25.43
CA SER A 374 -44.60 -4.96 24.69
C SER A 374 -43.99 -6.36 24.69
N SER A 375 -44.87 -7.32 24.90
CA SER A 375 -44.66 -8.69 25.35
C SER A 375 -43.92 -9.58 24.36
N ALA A 376 -43.11 -10.49 24.94
CA ALA A 376 -42.57 -11.66 24.29
C ALA A 376 -43.67 -12.66 23.85
N ALA A 377 -43.44 -13.31 22.72
CA ALA A 377 -43.99 -14.62 22.40
C ALA A 377 -42.89 -15.47 21.75
N GLU A 378 -42.52 -16.54 22.44
CA GLU A 378 -41.67 -17.63 21.95
C GLU A 378 -42.36 -18.39 20.81
N LEU A 379 -41.60 -18.83 19.82
CA LEU A 379 -41.92 -20.10 19.14
C LEU A 379 -40.63 -20.86 18.79
N SER A 380 -40.69 -22.14 19.13
CA SER A 380 -39.65 -23.16 19.18
C SER A 380 -39.70 -24.08 17.94
N SER A 381 -38.71 -24.97 17.87
CA SER A 381 -38.58 -26.24 17.10
C SER A 381 -37.99 -26.12 15.69
N THR A 382 -36.76 -26.62 15.43
CA THR A 382 -36.34 -28.02 15.12
C THR A 382 -37.14 -28.60 13.94
N GLU A 383 -36.60 -29.24 12.90
CA GLU A 383 -35.47 -30.16 12.79
C GLU A 383 -35.30 -30.56 11.30
N SER A 384 -34.28 -31.37 11.01
CA SER A 384 -34.12 -32.27 9.84
C SER A 384 -33.53 -31.68 8.54
N ARG A 385 -32.76 -32.41 7.72
CA ARG A 385 -31.81 -33.55 7.80
C ARG A 385 -31.46 -33.85 6.33
N ASN A 386 -30.23 -34.29 6.09
CA ASN A 386 -29.81 -35.26 5.05
C ASN A 386 -29.64 -34.84 3.55
N MET A 387 -28.36 -34.86 3.14
CA MET A 387 -27.71 -35.93 2.34
C MET A 387 -27.56 -35.75 0.81
N MET A 388 -26.42 -36.30 0.33
CA MET A 388 -25.96 -36.50 -1.07
C MET A 388 -25.29 -35.27 -1.72
N LEU A 389 -24.21 -35.36 -2.50
CA LEU A 389 -23.47 -36.46 -3.10
C LEU A 389 -22.04 -35.98 -3.47
N CYS A 390 -21.16 -36.96 -3.69
CA CYS A 390 -19.82 -36.93 -4.27
C CYS A 390 -19.62 -35.94 -5.45
N GLY A 391 -18.46 -35.28 -5.48
CA GLY A 391 -17.95 -34.57 -6.66
C GLY A 391 -16.50 -34.12 -6.46
N LEU A 392 -15.59 -34.70 -7.25
CA LEU A 392 -14.23 -34.18 -7.45
C LEU A 392 -14.28 -32.67 -7.70
N LEU A 393 -13.53 -31.87 -6.94
CA LEU A 393 -13.30 -30.48 -7.33
C LEU A 393 -11.84 -30.06 -7.10
N CYS A 394 -11.25 -29.55 -8.18
CA CYS A 394 -10.00 -28.83 -8.24
C CYS A 394 -9.87 -27.83 -7.08
N ILE A 395 -8.71 -27.86 -6.41
CA ILE A 395 -8.39 -26.95 -5.32
C ILE A 395 -7.98 -25.60 -5.94
N PHE A 396 -8.87 -24.63 -5.73
CA PHE A 396 -8.96 -23.22 -6.13
C PHE A 396 -9.35 -22.51 -4.81
N ILE A 397 -8.80 -21.39 -4.32
CA ILE A 397 -8.80 -20.00 -4.80
C ILE A 397 -8.28 -19.13 -3.64
N LEU A 398 -7.68 -17.98 -3.98
CA LEU A 398 -7.34 -16.84 -3.13
C LEU A 398 -8.34 -15.73 -3.26
N MET A 399 -8.60 -14.97 -2.21
CA MET A 399 -9.21 -13.64 -2.25
C MET A 399 -8.93 -12.95 -0.89
N ILE A 400 -8.16 -11.85 -0.82
CA ILE A 400 -8.12 -10.95 0.36
C ILE A 400 -9.23 -9.94 0.22
#